data_AF-A0A2G2ZH67-F1
#
_entry.id   AF-A0A2G2ZH67-F1
#
_cell.length_a   1.000
_cell.length_b   1.000
_cell.length_c   1.000
_cell.angle_alpha   90.00
_cell.angle_beta   90.00
_cell.angle_gamma   90.00
#
_symmetry.space_group_name_H-M   'P 1'
#
loop_
_entity.id
_entity.type
_entity.pdbx_description
1 polymer ?
#
loop_
_entity_poly.entity_id
_entity_poly.type
_entity_poly.pdbx_seq_one_letter_code
_entity_poly.pdbx_strand_id
1 'polypeptide(L)'
;MEIEKSQPYGEGGAEAILNVQPNTSIFIAYHHLFGPHDDLMLLELDEMLLPDILNQRDKSYVDAVLCRQSKTYAVKFVGTSNSVFLIPPSNLSISLGASPNPSEKDHENSVVASVIKVVPGSMELVKVAPRLDKLKLLLSENPYGFDKCHK
;
A
#
# COMPACT_ATOMS: atom_id res chain seq x y z
N MET A 1 -10.80 -12.71 -38.94
CA MET A 1 -10.58 -12.14 -37.60
C MET A 1 -10.28 -13.32 -36.71
N GLU A 2 -8.99 -13.65 -36.61
CA GLU A 2 -8.54 -14.83 -35.86
C GLU A 2 -8.61 -14.48 -34.37
N ILE A 3 -9.34 -15.28 -33.62
CA ILE A 3 -9.41 -15.18 -32.17
C ILE A 3 -8.14 -15.83 -31.65
N GLU A 4 -7.17 -15.03 -31.21
CA GLU A 4 -6.00 -15.53 -30.51
C GLU A 4 -6.46 -16.33 -29.30
N LYS A 5 -6.20 -17.64 -29.35
CA LYS A 5 -6.47 -18.58 -28.27
C LYS A 5 -5.44 -18.33 -27.19
N SER A 6 -5.83 -17.69 -26.09
CA SER A 6 -4.97 -17.53 -24.92
C SER A 6 -4.55 -18.92 -24.42
N GLN A 7 -3.27 -19.27 -24.55
CA GLN A 7 -2.73 -20.46 -23.90
C GLN A 7 -2.87 -20.29 -22.38
N PRO A 8 -3.30 -21.33 -21.64
CA PRO A 8 -3.36 -21.27 -20.19
C PRO A 8 -1.94 -21.37 -19.63
N TYR A 9 -1.30 -20.23 -19.42
CA TYR A 9 -0.09 -20.16 -18.63
C TYR A 9 -0.41 -20.52 -17.17
N GLY A 10 0.49 -21.24 -16.51
CA GLY A 10 0.38 -21.49 -15.07
C GLY A 10 0.50 -20.17 -14.32
N GLU A 11 -0.58 -19.76 -13.63
CA GLU A 11 -0.63 -18.50 -12.89
C GLU A 11 0.17 -18.65 -11.58
N GLY A 12 1.39 -18.11 -11.57
CA GLY A 12 2.23 -18.03 -10.38
C GLY A 12 2.07 -16.68 -9.68
N GLY A 13 2.03 -16.70 -8.36
CA GLY A 13 2.08 -15.50 -7.52
C GLY A 13 3.51 -15.00 -7.30
N ALA A 14 3.73 -14.31 -6.18
CA ALA A 14 5.02 -13.75 -5.79
C ALA A 14 6.13 -14.82 -5.70
N GLU A 15 5.78 -16.07 -5.48
CA GLU A 15 6.72 -17.19 -5.42
C GLU A 15 7.44 -17.42 -6.76
N ALA A 16 6.82 -17.04 -7.88
CA ALA A 16 7.42 -17.09 -9.21
C ALA A 16 8.68 -16.22 -9.32
N ILE A 17 8.79 -15.16 -8.51
CA ILE A 17 9.86 -14.16 -8.60
C ILE A 17 10.94 -14.32 -7.51
N LEU A 18 10.71 -15.12 -6.47
CA LEU A 18 11.63 -15.24 -5.32
C LEU A 18 12.99 -15.87 -5.68
N ASN A 19 13.02 -16.73 -6.71
CA ASN A 19 14.20 -17.53 -7.09
C ASN A 19 14.74 -17.19 -8.48
N VAL A 20 14.44 -15.99 -9.00
CA VAL A 20 14.94 -15.54 -10.31
C VAL A 20 16.45 -15.37 -10.22
N GLN A 21 17.18 -16.14 -11.02
CA GLN A 21 18.64 -16.09 -11.07
C GLN A 21 19.10 -14.86 -11.87
N PRO A 22 20.29 -14.28 -11.55
CA PRO A 22 20.87 -13.23 -12.38
C PRO A 22 20.95 -13.65 -13.85
N ASN A 23 20.72 -12.71 -14.76
CA ASN A 23 20.70 -12.94 -16.23
C ASN A 23 19.62 -13.91 -16.73
N THR A 24 18.65 -14.26 -15.90
CA THR A 24 17.45 -14.97 -16.35
C THR A 24 16.29 -14.00 -16.53
N SER A 25 15.32 -14.40 -17.34
CA SER A 25 14.08 -13.65 -17.54
C SER A 25 12.90 -14.55 -17.23
N ILE A 26 11.84 -13.94 -16.71
CA ILE A 26 10.56 -14.60 -16.45
C ILE A 26 9.48 -13.86 -17.21
N PHE A 27 8.40 -14.58 -17.53
CA PHE A 27 7.22 -13.96 -18.08
C PHE A 27 6.38 -13.37 -16.94
N ILE A 28 5.75 -12.23 -17.24
CA ILE A 28 4.73 -11.63 -16.40
C ILE A 28 3.42 -11.59 -17.18
N ALA A 29 2.30 -11.77 -16.49
CA ALA A 29 0.97 -11.63 -17.06
C ALA A 29 0.12 -10.75 -16.15
N TYR A 30 -0.90 -10.13 -16.72
CA TYR A 30 -1.90 -9.43 -15.91
C TYR A 30 -2.86 -10.44 -15.28
N HIS A 31 -3.02 -10.34 -13.98
CA HIS A 31 -3.99 -11.12 -13.22
C HIS A 31 -5.41 -10.82 -13.72
N HIS A 32 -6.35 -11.75 -13.60
CA HIS A 32 -7.75 -11.51 -14.00
C HIS A 32 -8.42 -10.37 -13.21
N LEU A 33 -7.93 -10.10 -11.99
CA LEU A 33 -8.31 -8.94 -11.17
C LEU A 33 -7.42 -7.71 -11.40
N PHE A 34 -6.62 -7.66 -12.47
CA PHE A 34 -5.77 -6.49 -12.73
C PHE A 34 -6.61 -5.21 -12.87
N GLY A 35 -6.19 -4.14 -12.21
CA GLY A 35 -6.95 -2.90 -12.20
C GLY A 35 -6.26 -1.77 -11.44
N PRO A 36 -6.96 -0.64 -11.25
CA PRO A 36 -6.41 0.52 -10.54
C PRO A 36 -6.13 0.23 -9.06
N HIS A 37 -6.98 -0.57 -8.39
CA HIS A 37 -6.92 -0.89 -6.96
C HIS A 37 -6.54 0.34 -6.13
N ASP A 38 -7.36 1.39 -6.17
CA ASP A 38 -7.08 2.68 -5.53
C ASP A 38 -6.96 2.57 -4.00
N ASP A 39 -7.43 1.46 -3.44
CA ASP A 39 -7.29 1.05 -2.04
C ASP A 39 -5.90 0.50 -1.70
N LEU A 40 -5.10 0.09 -2.69
CA LEU A 40 -3.74 -0.41 -2.49
C LEU A 40 -2.70 0.67 -2.80
N MET A 41 -1.97 1.11 -1.78
CA MET A 41 -0.91 2.11 -1.91
C MET A 41 0.35 1.66 -1.16
N LEU A 42 1.52 2.00 -1.72
CA LEU A 42 2.80 1.73 -1.06
C LEU A 42 3.11 2.85 -0.07
N LEU A 43 3.44 2.49 1.16
CA LEU A 43 3.87 3.44 2.20
C LEU A 43 5.32 3.11 2.57
N GLU A 44 6.21 4.08 2.38
CA GLU A 44 7.59 4.01 2.82
C GLU A 44 7.67 4.31 4.32
N LEU A 45 8.23 3.35 5.05
CA LEU A 45 8.28 3.37 6.51
C LEU A 45 9.71 3.17 7.00
N ASP A 46 10.17 4.11 7.84
CA ASP A 46 11.35 3.93 8.67
C ASP A 46 11.09 2.79 9.67
N GLU A 47 12.07 1.89 9.86
CA GLU A 47 11.98 0.75 10.77
C GLU A 47 11.56 1.15 12.19
N MET A 48 11.94 2.34 12.63
CA MET A 48 11.57 2.88 13.95
C MET A 48 10.06 3.17 14.07
N LEU A 49 9.34 3.26 12.95
CA LEU A 49 7.89 3.49 12.88
C LEU A 49 7.08 2.19 12.79
N LEU A 50 7.69 1.08 12.34
CA LEU A 50 6.99 -0.20 12.14
C LEU A 50 6.21 -0.68 13.37
N PRO A 51 6.76 -0.65 14.60
CA PRO A 51 6.01 -1.13 15.76
C PRO A 51 4.73 -0.34 16.02
N ASP A 52 4.73 0.97 15.79
CA ASP A 52 3.56 1.79 16.07
C ASP A 52 2.47 1.60 15.02
N ILE A 53 2.87 1.40 13.77
CA ILE A 53 1.95 1.24 12.65
C ILE A 53 1.29 -0.15 12.66
N LEU A 54 2.06 -1.19 12.98
CA LEU A 54 1.51 -2.54 13.09
C LEU A 54 0.57 -2.69 14.30
N ASN A 55 0.78 -1.88 15.35
CA ASN A 55 -0.01 -1.92 16.58
C ASN A 55 -1.16 -0.90 16.63
N GLN A 56 -1.15 0.17 15.81
CA GLN A 56 -2.29 1.08 15.70
C GLN A 56 -3.27 0.62 14.62
N ARG A 57 -4.32 -0.07 15.05
CA ARG A 57 -5.57 -0.14 14.30
C ARG A 57 -6.44 1.05 14.73
N ASP A 58 -6.90 1.82 13.75
CA ASP A 58 -7.90 2.88 13.89
C ASP A 58 -7.39 4.25 14.37
N LYS A 59 -7.30 5.20 13.43
CA LYS A 59 -7.71 6.60 13.64
C LYS A 59 -7.96 7.30 12.31
N SER A 60 -9.11 7.95 12.24
CA SER A 60 -9.71 8.52 11.03
C SER A 60 -8.79 9.51 10.30
N TYR A 61 -8.76 9.39 8.98
CA TYR A 61 -8.06 10.28 8.06
C TYR A 61 -8.87 11.56 7.83
N VAL A 62 -8.71 12.54 8.70
CA VAL A 62 -9.07 13.93 8.36
C VAL A 62 -7.76 14.70 8.30
N ASP A 63 -7.30 15.01 7.08
CA ASP A 63 -6.01 15.64 6.79
C ASP A 63 -4.83 14.75 7.25
N ALA A 64 -4.52 13.71 6.46
CA ALA A 64 -3.75 12.52 6.85
C ALA A 64 -2.34 12.82 7.41
N VAL A 65 -2.26 13.16 8.69
CA VAL A 65 -1.03 13.22 9.46
C VAL A 65 -0.92 12.00 10.37
N LEU A 66 0.23 11.35 10.37
CA LEU A 66 0.54 10.31 11.34
C LEU A 66 1.11 10.95 12.60
N CYS A 67 0.32 10.91 13.68
CA CYS A 67 0.74 11.43 14.98
C CYS A 67 1.24 10.28 15.86
N ARG A 68 2.50 10.33 16.26
CA ARG A 68 3.06 9.55 17.38
C ARG A 68 2.94 10.34 18.67
N GLN A 69 3.29 9.71 19.80
CA GLN A 69 3.28 10.34 21.12
C GLN A 69 4.04 11.69 21.16
N SER A 70 5.13 11.84 20.40
CA SER A 70 5.99 13.03 20.45
C SER A 70 6.28 13.69 19.09
N LYS A 71 5.81 13.12 17.98
CA LYS A 71 6.15 13.56 16.62
C LYS A 71 4.94 13.52 15.71
N THR A 72 4.86 14.48 14.81
CA THR A 72 3.84 14.53 13.75
C THR A 72 4.53 14.29 12.41
N TYR A 73 3.92 13.47 11.56
CA TYR A 73 4.39 13.20 10.20
C TYR A 73 3.28 13.57 9.23
N ALA A 74 3.62 14.30 8.17
CA ALA A 74 2.75 14.51 7.02
C ALA A 74 2.99 13.39 6.00
N VAL A 75 1.93 12.99 5.31
CA VAL A 75 2.02 12.05 4.19
C VAL A 75 2.25 12.83 2.90
N LYS A 76 3.21 12.40 2.08
CA LYS A 76 3.51 12.99 0.76
C LYS A 76 3.53 11.88 -0.29
N PHE A 77 2.93 12.12 -1.46
CA PHE A 77 3.08 11.21 -2.59
C PHE A 77 4.34 11.53 -3.40
N VAL A 78 5.10 10.50 -3.75
CA VAL A 78 6.31 10.58 -4.58
C VAL A 78 6.16 9.62 -5.75
N GLY A 79 6.08 10.19 -6.96
CA GLY A 79 5.97 9.43 -8.21
C GLY A 79 7.30 8.82 -8.63
N THR A 80 7.25 7.73 -9.37
CA THR A 80 8.42 7.07 -9.97
C THR A 80 8.29 6.95 -11.47
N SER A 81 9.42 6.98 -12.18
CA SER A 81 9.48 6.66 -13.62
C SER A 81 9.66 5.16 -13.89
N ASN A 82 9.91 4.37 -12.86
CA ASN A 82 10.05 2.91 -12.97
C ASN A 82 8.67 2.25 -12.95
N SER A 83 8.55 1.13 -13.65
CA SER A 83 7.37 0.26 -13.52
C SER A 83 7.50 -0.59 -12.26
N VAL A 84 6.63 -0.35 -11.28
CA VAL A 84 6.55 -1.15 -10.05
C VAL A 84 5.31 -2.02 -10.13
N PHE A 85 5.51 -3.34 -10.12
CA PHE A 85 4.43 -4.33 -10.23
C PHE A 85 4.12 -4.92 -8.86
N LEU A 86 2.84 -4.89 -8.46
CA LEU A 86 2.37 -5.66 -7.32
C LEU A 86 1.96 -7.05 -7.80
N ILE A 87 2.56 -8.07 -7.20
CA ILE A 87 2.30 -9.48 -7.48
C ILE A 87 1.86 -10.09 -6.14
N PRO A 88 0.60 -10.57 -6.02
CA PRO A 88 0.14 -11.24 -4.82
C PRO A 88 0.78 -12.63 -4.69
N PRO A 89 0.93 -13.18 -3.48
CA PRO A 89 1.36 -14.57 -3.32
C PRO A 89 0.28 -15.54 -3.78
N SER A 90 0.68 -16.72 -4.22
CA SER A 90 -0.20 -17.70 -4.88
C SER A 90 -1.30 -18.25 -3.97
N ASN A 91 -1.08 -18.22 -2.66
CA ASN A 91 -2.02 -18.71 -1.63
C ASN A 91 -2.98 -17.62 -1.12
N LEU A 92 -2.75 -16.36 -1.48
CA LEU A 92 -3.73 -15.30 -1.23
C LEU A 92 -4.84 -15.50 -2.26
N SER A 93 -5.88 -16.24 -1.88
CA SER A 93 -7.21 -15.99 -2.42
C SER A 93 -7.51 -14.53 -2.09
N ILE A 94 -7.19 -13.63 -3.01
CA ILE A 94 -7.60 -12.25 -2.92
C ILE A 94 -9.12 -12.35 -2.81
N SER A 95 -9.65 -12.04 -1.63
CA SER A 95 -11.07 -12.14 -1.28
C SER A 95 -11.88 -11.04 -2.00
N LEU A 96 -11.73 -11.01 -3.32
CA LEU A 96 -12.52 -10.27 -4.30
C LEU A 96 -13.02 -11.30 -5.33
N GLY A 97 -13.81 -12.27 -4.86
CA GLY A 97 -14.80 -12.95 -5.70
C GLY A 97 -14.35 -14.10 -6.62
N ALA A 98 -13.12 -14.62 -6.54
CA ALA A 98 -12.72 -15.77 -7.36
C ALA A 98 -12.54 -17.05 -6.53
N SER A 99 -13.33 -18.08 -6.85
CA SER A 99 -13.22 -19.44 -6.33
C SER A 99 -12.02 -20.15 -6.97
N PRO A 100 -11.13 -20.80 -6.19
CA PRO A 100 -10.01 -21.55 -6.74
C PRO A 100 -10.49 -22.94 -7.17
N ASN A 101 -10.53 -23.20 -8.48
CA ASN A 101 -10.53 -24.57 -8.98
C ASN A 101 -9.07 -24.96 -9.27
N PRO A 102 -8.46 -25.89 -8.50
CA PRO A 102 -7.14 -26.39 -8.82
C PRO A 102 -7.29 -27.43 -9.93
N SER A 103 -7.12 -27.04 -11.19
CA SER A 103 -6.89 -28.03 -12.25
C SER A 103 -5.42 -28.40 -12.22
N GLU A 104 -5.11 -29.50 -11.53
CA GLU A 104 -3.89 -30.26 -11.70
C GLU A 104 -3.76 -30.67 -13.17
N LYS A 105 -2.94 -29.97 -13.94
CA LYS A 105 -2.39 -30.50 -15.19
C LYS A 105 -0.93 -30.11 -15.31
N ASP A 106 -0.10 -31.13 -15.14
CA ASP A 106 1.26 -31.23 -15.65
C ASP A 106 1.33 -30.76 -17.09
N HIS A 107 1.79 -29.52 -17.27
CA HIS A 107 2.39 -29.07 -18.51
C HIS A 107 3.61 -28.24 -18.11
N GLU A 108 4.68 -28.27 -18.92
CA GLU A 108 5.87 -27.42 -18.84
C GLU A 108 5.50 -25.93 -19.02
N ASN A 109 4.61 -25.44 -18.16
CA ASN A 109 4.12 -24.09 -18.17
C ASN A 109 5.24 -23.26 -17.56
N SER A 110 5.88 -22.44 -18.40
CA SER A 110 6.74 -21.36 -17.93
C SER A 110 6.04 -20.65 -16.78
N VAL A 111 6.64 -20.65 -15.60
CA VAL A 111 6.07 -20.00 -14.42
C VAL A 111 5.92 -18.51 -14.74
N VAL A 112 4.69 -17.99 -14.69
CA VAL A 112 4.39 -16.59 -15.01
C VAL A 112 4.00 -15.88 -13.73
N ALA A 113 4.61 -14.72 -13.46
CA ALA A 113 4.20 -13.90 -12.33
C ALA A 113 2.96 -13.08 -12.68
N SER A 114 1.91 -13.21 -11.87
CA SER A 114 0.61 -12.55 -12.11
C SER A 114 0.54 -11.18 -11.43
N VAL A 115 0.46 -10.11 -12.22
CA VAL A 115 0.46 -8.72 -11.75
C VAL A 115 -0.97 -8.24 -11.49
N ILE A 116 -1.24 -7.72 -10.29
CA ILE A 116 -2.56 -7.18 -9.92
C ILE A 116 -2.66 -5.66 -10.10
N LYS A 117 -1.54 -4.93 -9.94
CA LYS A 117 -1.51 -3.46 -10.07
C LYS A 117 -0.13 -3.00 -10.54
N VAL A 118 -0.11 -1.97 -11.39
CA VAL A 118 1.08 -1.14 -11.63
C VAL A 118 1.01 0.08 -10.72
N VAL A 119 2.02 0.28 -9.88
CA VAL A 119 2.03 1.36 -8.91
C VAL A 119 2.83 2.56 -9.45
N PRO A 120 2.24 3.77 -9.50
CA PRO A 120 2.91 4.95 -10.05
C PRO A 120 3.87 5.64 -9.07
N GLY A 121 3.88 5.23 -7.81
CA GLY A 121 4.67 5.88 -6.76
C GLY A 121 4.37 5.36 -5.36
N SER A 122 5.08 5.90 -4.38
CA SER A 122 4.92 5.59 -2.96
C SER A 122 4.47 6.82 -2.17
N MET A 123 3.87 6.58 -1.01
CA MET A 123 3.65 7.55 0.02
C MET A 123 4.84 7.57 0.98
N GLU A 124 5.31 8.75 1.35
CA GLU A 124 6.40 8.95 2.30
C GLU A 124 5.90 9.71 3.53
N LEU A 125 6.50 9.42 4.68
CA LEU A 125 6.23 10.12 5.94
C LEU A 125 7.31 11.17 6.21
N VAL A 126 6.93 12.44 6.18
CA VAL A 126 7.82 13.57 6.44
C VAL A 126 7.54 14.15 7.82
N LYS A 127 8.56 14.27 8.68
CA LYS A 127 8.40 14.92 10.00
C LYS A 127 7.99 16.38 9.82
N VAL A 128 6.93 16.78 10.50
CA VAL A 128 6.41 18.16 10.49
C VAL A 128 6.15 18.64 11.90
N ALA A 129 6.20 19.97 12.09
CA ALA A 129 5.75 20.58 13.33
C ALA A 129 4.21 20.49 13.44
N PRO A 130 3.66 20.22 14.64
CA PRO A 130 2.22 20.26 14.84
C PRO A 130 1.68 21.67 14.62
N ARG A 131 0.53 21.77 13.94
CA ARG A 131 -0.16 23.05 13.72
C ARG A 131 -0.85 23.52 15.00
N LEU A 132 -0.28 24.53 15.65
CA LEU A 132 -0.81 25.08 16.90
C LEU A 132 -1.59 26.39 16.69
N ASP A 133 -1.71 26.90 15.47
CA ASP A 133 -2.27 28.23 15.21
C ASP A 133 -3.74 28.35 15.65
N LYS A 134 -4.56 27.32 15.37
CA LYS A 134 -5.94 27.25 15.83
C LYS A 134 -6.04 27.18 17.36
N LEU A 135 -5.15 26.45 18.01
CA LEU A 135 -5.10 26.39 19.47
C LEU A 135 -4.73 27.75 20.06
N LYS A 136 -3.73 28.43 19.49
CA LYS A 136 -3.34 29.78 19.91
C LYS A 136 -4.49 30.77 19.74
N LEU A 137 -5.23 30.70 18.64
CA LEU A 137 -6.41 31.53 18.42
C LEU A 137 -7.47 31.27 19.49
N LEU A 138 -7.84 30.02 19.74
CA LEU A 138 -8.83 29.64 20.77
C LEU A 138 -8.40 30.09 22.17
N LEU A 139 -7.10 29.96 22.49
CA LEU A 139 -6.56 30.43 23.77
C LEU A 139 -6.57 31.97 23.89
N SER A 140 -6.43 32.69 22.77
CA SER A 140 -6.51 34.16 22.75
C SER A 140 -7.94 34.69 22.88
N GLU A 141 -8.95 33.91 22.49
CA GLU A 141 -10.37 34.28 22.60
C GLU A 141 -10.89 34.19 24.04
N ASN A 142 -10.35 33.28 24.86
CA ASN A 142 -10.71 33.11 26.27
C ASN A 142 -9.46 32.96 27.15
N PRO A 143 -8.68 34.03 27.35
CA PRO A 143 -7.58 34.00 28.29
C PRO A 143 -8.11 33.77 29.71
N TYR A 144 -7.46 32.85 30.43
CA TYR A 144 -7.79 32.59 31.82
C TYR A 144 -7.51 33.84 32.67
N GLY A 145 -8.56 34.40 33.26
CA GLY A 145 -8.47 35.52 34.21
C GLY A 145 -8.70 35.03 35.63
N PHE A 146 -7.73 35.25 36.52
CA PHE A 146 -7.81 34.87 37.94
C PHE A 146 -9.01 35.48 38.67
N ASP A 147 -9.56 36.59 38.17
CA ASP A 147 -10.66 37.34 38.79
C ASP A 147 -12.02 36.61 38.78
N LYS A 148 -12.15 35.50 38.04
CA LYS A 148 -13.41 34.72 37.96
C LYS A 148 -13.51 33.55 38.95
N CYS A 149 -12.47 33.28 39.74
CA CYS A 149 -12.44 32.17 40.71
C CYS A 149 -12.91 32.51 42.13
N HIS A 150 -13.39 33.74 42.37
CA HIS A 150 -13.99 34.12 43.64
C HIS A 150 -15.48 34.42 43.46
N LYS A 151 -16.32 33.39 43.61
CA LYS A 151 -17.71 33.51 44.04
C LYS A 151 -18.08 32.34 44.94
#